data_AF-A0A2N2R0J8-F1
#
_entry.id   AF-A0A2N2R0J8-F1
#
_cell.length_a   1.000
_cell.length_b   1.000
_cell.length_c   1.000
_cell.angle_alpha   90.00
_cell.angle_beta   90.00
_cell.angle_gamma   90.00
#
_symmetry.space_group_name_H-M   'P 1'
#
loop_
_entity.id
_entity.type
_entity.pdbx_description
1 polymer ?
#
loop_
_entity_poly.entity_id
_entity_poly.type
_entity_poly.pdbx_seq_one_letter_code
_entity_poly.pdbx_strand_id
1 'polypeptide(L)'
;MNFVCRLLIIFAALLGISQSAQASIVASVLQGSSVILNFDFTGQTPPPPYTSVSVDWSLDGVLNDVQTDIGIITIFSELNGTGSILNTGSWDDTSYWSGQGNPSFNDGVFSMVFSSVEGDMNIASATAMATSSEGRVSISPTVGGSIPEPTSIALVGLGLAGLGWGRKRRFPKTI
;
A
#
# COMPACT_ATOMS: atom_id res chain seq x y z
N MET A 1 -0.75 56.64 6.33
CA MET A 1 -1.01 55.26 5.82
C MET A 1 -2.39 54.84 6.30
N ASN A 2 -3.35 54.70 5.39
CA ASN A 2 -4.78 54.59 5.73
C ASN A 2 -5.10 53.24 6.38
N PHE A 3 -6.09 53.23 7.29
CA PHE A 3 -6.57 52.04 8.01
C PHE A 3 -6.85 50.86 7.07
N VAL A 4 -7.39 51.16 5.88
CA VAL A 4 -7.68 50.20 4.80
C VAL A 4 -6.42 49.45 4.30
N CYS A 5 -5.27 50.13 4.18
CA CYS A 5 -4.01 49.47 3.79
C CYS A 5 -3.52 48.47 4.84
N ARG A 6 -3.70 48.77 6.13
CA ARG A 6 -3.28 47.87 7.21
C ARG A 6 -4.15 46.60 7.25
N LEU A 7 -5.45 46.74 7.00
CA LEU A 7 -6.37 45.61 6.96
C LEU A 7 -6.07 44.66 5.79
N LEU A 8 -5.76 45.21 4.61
CA LEU A 8 -5.38 44.43 3.42
C LEU A 8 -4.07 43.64 3.61
N ILE A 9 -3.07 44.22 4.29
CA ILE A 9 -1.81 43.54 4.59
C ILE A 9 -2.02 42.37 5.57
N ILE A 10 -2.86 42.55 6.59
CA ILE A 10 -3.19 41.48 7.55
C ILE A 10 -3.97 40.35 6.86
N PHE A 11 -4.92 40.68 5.97
CA PHE A 11 -5.69 39.69 5.23
C PHE A 11 -4.83 38.90 4.23
N ALA A 12 -3.89 39.58 3.55
CA ALA A 12 -2.92 38.93 2.68
C ALA A 12 -1.93 38.04 3.45
N ALA A 13 -1.51 38.44 4.65
CA ALA A 13 -0.69 37.61 5.53
C ALA A 13 -1.44 36.37 6.03
N LEU A 14 -2.73 36.49 6.35
CA LEU A 14 -3.57 35.36 6.78
C LEU A 14 -3.86 34.37 5.64
N LEU A 15 -3.97 34.84 4.40
CA LEU A 15 -4.11 33.98 3.20
C LEU A 15 -2.82 33.25 2.83
N GLY A 16 -1.65 33.71 3.31
CA GLY A 16 -0.35 33.09 3.04
C GLY A 16 0.02 31.93 3.98
N ILE A 17 -0.69 31.75 5.10
CA ILE A 17 -0.29 30.81 6.17
C ILE A 17 -1.02 29.45 6.07
N SER A 18 -2.02 29.30 5.19
CA SER A 18 -2.89 28.11 5.15
C SER A 18 -2.50 27.02 4.15
N GLN A 19 -1.27 27.01 3.63
CA GLN A 19 -0.72 25.79 3.02
C GLN A 19 -0.30 24.83 4.13
N SER A 20 -1.28 24.22 4.81
CA SER A 20 -1.03 23.02 5.60
C SER A 20 -0.46 21.98 4.65
N ALA A 21 0.79 21.57 4.86
CA ALA A 21 1.34 20.40 4.21
C ALA A 21 0.46 19.21 4.60
N GLN A 22 -0.47 18.84 3.72
CA GLN A 22 -1.21 17.59 3.89
C GLN A 22 -0.18 16.48 3.77
N ALA A 23 -0.04 15.69 4.84
CA ALA A 23 0.73 14.47 4.76
C ALA A 23 0.13 13.63 3.63
N SER A 24 0.91 13.39 2.59
CA SER A 24 0.44 12.58 1.46
C SER A 24 0.41 11.14 1.91
N ILE A 25 -0.79 10.57 2.02
CA ILE A 25 -0.95 9.12 2.23
C ILE A 25 -0.43 8.41 0.98
N VAL A 26 0.41 7.40 1.16
CA VAL A 26 0.89 6.54 0.07
C VAL A 26 -0.25 5.64 -0.40
N ALA A 27 -0.92 4.96 0.52
CA ALA A 27 -2.03 4.06 0.23
C ALA A 27 -2.94 3.85 1.45
N SER A 28 -4.21 3.54 1.20
CA SER A 28 -5.15 3.09 2.23
C SER A 28 -5.38 1.58 2.10
N VAL A 29 -5.36 0.87 3.22
CA VAL A 29 -5.64 -0.56 3.34
C VAL A 29 -6.91 -0.71 4.14
N LEU A 30 -8.02 -1.01 3.47
CA LEU A 30 -9.30 -1.24 4.13
C LEU A 30 -9.28 -2.59 4.86
N GLN A 31 -10.08 -2.71 5.92
CA GLN A 31 -10.23 -3.97 6.64
C GLN A 31 -10.59 -5.13 5.69
N GLY A 32 -9.85 -6.24 5.77
CA GLY A 32 -10.06 -7.42 4.93
C GLY A 32 -9.56 -7.28 3.49
N SER A 33 -8.89 -6.18 3.16
CA SER A 33 -8.29 -5.94 1.85
C SER A 33 -6.75 -5.95 1.91
N SER A 34 -6.13 -5.90 0.74
CA SER A 34 -4.68 -5.80 0.61
C SER A 34 -4.29 -4.72 -0.40
N VAL A 35 -3.18 -4.03 -0.13
CA VAL A 35 -2.52 -3.14 -1.09
C VAL A 35 -1.13 -3.66 -1.42
N ILE A 36 -0.68 -3.41 -2.64
CA ILE A 36 0.66 -3.77 -3.11
C ILE A 36 1.49 -2.50 -3.29
N LEU A 37 2.69 -2.49 -2.72
CA LEU A 37 3.71 -1.46 -2.96
C LEU A 37 4.82 -2.07 -3.82
N ASN A 38 5.03 -1.50 -4.99
CA ASN A 38 6.06 -1.92 -5.94
C ASN A 38 7.29 -1.04 -5.80
N PHE A 39 8.45 -1.67 -5.64
CA PHE A 39 9.74 -1.00 -5.56
C PHE A 39 10.57 -1.41 -6.78
N ASP A 40 10.94 -0.40 -7.57
CA ASP A 40 11.67 -0.58 -8.82
C ASP A 40 12.87 0.36 -8.83
N PHE A 41 14.05 -0.22 -8.63
CA PHE A 41 15.33 0.47 -8.69
C PHE A 41 15.96 0.42 -10.09
N THR A 42 15.26 -0.08 -11.10
CA THR A 42 15.74 -0.04 -12.48
C THR A 42 15.90 1.42 -12.92
N GLY A 43 17.05 1.72 -13.52
CA GLY A 43 17.40 3.10 -13.91
C GLY A 43 17.90 4.01 -12.78
N GLN A 44 18.00 3.51 -11.54
CA GLN A 44 18.62 4.25 -10.44
C GLN A 44 20.16 4.22 -10.54
N THR A 45 20.81 5.18 -9.85
CA THR A 45 22.27 5.24 -9.75
C THR A 45 22.68 5.18 -8.27
N PRO A 46 23.56 4.24 -7.88
CA PRO A 46 24.17 3.19 -8.70
C PRO A 46 23.13 2.17 -9.19
N PRO A 47 23.32 1.53 -10.36
CA PRO A 47 22.40 0.52 -10.85
C PRO A 47 22.48 -0.78 -10.01
N PRO A 48 21.45 -1.65 -10.05
CA PRO A 48 21.55 -3.01 -9.52
C PRO A 48 22.76 -3.76 -10.09
N PRO A 49 23.37 -4.73 -9.36
CA PRO A 49 22.82 -5.39 -8.18
C PRO A 49 23.11 -4.66 -6.86
N TYR A 50 22.20 -4.81 -5.90
CA TYR A 50 22.36 -4.29 -4.55
C TYR A 50 22.72 -5.42 -3.58
N THR A 51 23.60 -5.13 -2.62
CA THR A 51 24.02 -6.08 -1.58
C THR A 51 23.00 -6.20 -0.44
N SER A 52 22.24 -5.13 -0.22
CA SER A 52 21.16 -5.08 0.76
C SER A 52 20.08 -4.10 0.36
N VAL A 53 18.84 -4.42 0.72
CA VAL A 53 17.68 -3.52 0.63
C VAL A 53 17.04 -3.44 2.01
N SER A 54 16.71 -2.23 2.44
CA SER A 54 15.86 -1.98 3.59
C SER A 54 14.62 -1.19 3.18
N VAL A 55 13.52 -1.41 3.88
CA VAL A 55 12.30 -0.62 3.69
C VAL A 55 11.85 -0.10 5.04
N ASP A 56 11.67 1.21 5.09
CA ASP A 56 11.09 1.94 6.21
C ASP A 56 9.66 2.32 5.82
N TRP A 57 8.69 2.07 6.69
CA TRP A 57 7.32 2.54 6.51
C TRP A 57 6.74 3.08 7.81
N SER A 58 5.74 3.94 7.67
CA SER A 58 4.98 4.48 8.78
C SER A 58 3.51 4.47 8.42
N LEU A 59 2.71 4.12 9.41
CA LEU A 59 1.27 4.10 9.32
C LEU A 59 0.68 5.37 9.94
N ASP A 60 -0.52 5.71 9.51
CA ASP A 60 -1.36 6.72 10.13
C ASP A 60 -2.75 6.14 10.38
N GLY A 61 -3.38 6.58 11.46
CA GLY A 61 -4.68 6.09 11.91
C GLY A 61 -4.65 4.80 12.73
N VAL A 62 -3.47 4.28 13.10
CA VAL A 62 -3.37 3.19 14.07
C VAL A 62 -3.87 3.72 15.42
N LEU A 63 -5.01 3.20 15.88
CA LEU A 63 -5.59 3.58 17.16
C LEU A 63 -4.58 3.23 18.26
N ASN A 64 -4.31 4.18 19.15
CA ASN A 64 -3.40 4.09 20.31
C ASN A 64 -3.75 2.98 21.32
N ASP A 65 -4.61 2.04 20.97
CA ASP A 65 -5.13 0.98 21.82
C ASP A 65 -4.58 -0.38 21.35
N VAL A 66 -3.36 -0.67 21.82
CA VAL A 66 -2.89 -2.02 22.20
C VAL A 66 -2.62 -3.05 21.10
N GLN A 67 -1.33 -3.25 20.78
CA GLN A 67 -0.62 -4.55 20.62
C GLN A 67 -1.20 -5.68 19.75
N THR A 68 -2.27 -5.49 18.98
CA THR A 68 -2.74 -6.52 18.05
C THR A 68 -2.04 -6.38 16.71
N ASP A 69 -1.58 -7.51 16.16
CA ASP A 69 -1.08 -7.58 14.79
C ASP A 69 -2.18 -7.06 13.84
N ILE A 70 -2.04 -5.81 13.38
CA ILE A 70 -3.08 -5.10 12.63
C ILE A 70 -3.23 -5.67 11.22
N GLY A 71 -2.18 -6.36 10.75
CA GLY A 71 -2.20 -7.04 9.48
C GLY A 71 -1.02 -7.97 9.24
N ILE A 72 -0.97 -8.47 8.01
CA ILE A 72 0.11 -9.31 7.49
C ILE A 72 0.84 -8.55 6.39
N ILE A 73 2.16 -8.56 6.43
CA ILE A 73 3.03 -8.08 5.36
C ILE A 73 3.71 -9.26 4.69
N THR A 74 3.61 -9.36 3.37
CA THR A 74 4.29 -10.37 2.57
C THR A 74 5.17 -9.70 1.54
N ILE A 75 6.43 -10.12 1.45
CA ILE A 75 7.42 -9.56 0.54
C ILE A 75 7.69 -10.57 -0.57
N PHE A 76 7.64 -10.10 -1.80
CA PHE A 76 7.74 -10.90 -3.01
C PHE A 76 8.94 -10.48 -3.84
N SER A 77 9.59 -11.44 -4.50
CA SER A 77 10.76 -11.21 -5.34
C SER A 77 10.48 -10.45 -6.63
N GLU A 78 9.22 -10.36 -7.06
CA GLU A 78 8.83 -9.63 -8.27
C GLU A 78 7.76 -8.58 -7.96
N LEU A 79 7.39 -7.79 -8.96
CA LEU A 79 6.37 -6.75 -8.84
C LEU A 79 4.96 -7.37 -8.72
N ASN A 80 4.01 -6.58 -8.21
CA ASN A 80 2.59 -6.92 -8.16
C ASN A 80 2.28 -8.20 -7.35
N GLY A 81 3.05 -8.51 -6.31
CA GLY A 81 2.83 -9.68 -5.46
C GLY A 81 3.10 -11.01 -6.16
N THR A 82 3.98 -11.03 -7.16
CA THR A 82 4.34 -12.23 -7.92
C THR A 82 5.75 -12.72 -7.59
N GLY A 83 6.15 -13.90 -8.07
CA GLY A 83 7.45 -14.49 -7.77
C GLY A 83 7.50 -15.23 -6.43
N SER A 84 8.69 -15.40 -5.89
CA SER A 84 8.93 -16.13 -4.63
C SER A 84 8.66 -15.24 -3.41
N ILE A 85 8.10 -15.82 -2.36
CA ILE A 85 7.96 -15.13 -1.07
C ILE A 85 9.34 -15.04 -0.42
N LEU A 86 9.80 -13.81 -0.17
CA LEU A 86 11.07 -13.52 0.50
C LEU A 86 10.91 -13.51 2.01
N ASN A 87 9.78 -12.99 2.50
CA ASN A 87 9.47 -12.89 3.92
C ASN A 87 7.96 -12.73 4.13
N THR A 88 7.48 -13.16 5.28
CA THR A 88 6.12 -12.89 5.77
C THR A 88 6.19 -12.57 7.26
N GLY A 89 5.50 -11.52 7.69
CA GLY A 89 5.42 -11.14 9.10
C GLY A 89 4.13 -10.40 9.40
N SER A 90 3.91 -10.11 10.68
CA SER A 90 3.00 -9.04 11.07
C SER A 90 3.70 -7.69 10.96
N TRP A 91 2.93 -6.62 10.93
CA TRP A 91 3.43 -5.25 10.91
C TRP A 91 2.72 -4.43 11.99
N ASP A 92 3.50 -3.56 12.63
CA ASP A 92 3.04 -2.57 13.61
C ASP A 92 3.32 -1.13 13.11
N ASP A 93 3.00 -0.14 13.95
CA ASP A 93 2.90 1.29 13.61
C ASP A 93 4.16 1.87 12.93
N THR A 94 5.34 1.42 13.36
CA THR A 94 6.62 1.72 12.72
C THR A 94 7.45 0.46 12.64
N SER A 95 7.47 -0.15 11.46
CA SER A 95 8.21 -1.37 11.21
C SER A 95 9.30 -1.15 10.17
N TYR A 96 10.34 -1.97 10.29
CA TYR A 96 11.52 -1.96 9.44
C TYR A 96 11.74 -3.37 8.90
N TRP A 97 11.99 -3.49 7.61
CA TRP A 97 12.47 -4.73 7.02
C TRP A 97 13.82 -4.51 6.35
N SER A 98 14.69 -5.52 6.46
CA SER A 98 15.94 -5.57 5.70
C SER A 98 16.21 -6.96 5.16
N GLY A 99 16.59 -7.03 3.89
CA GLY A 99 17.16 -8.22 3.27
C GLY A 99 18.62 -7.98 2.90
N GLN A 100 19.49 -8.91 3.28
CA GLN A 100 20.90 -8.93 2.87
C GLN A 100 21.21 -10.20 2.08
N GLY A 101 21.98 -10.06 1.00
CA GLY A 101 22.49 -11.20 0.22
C GLY A 101 21.42 -12.06 -0.46
N ASN A 102 20.18 -11.57 -0.58
CA ASN A 102 19.14 -12.28 -1.31
C ASN A 102 19.36 -12.06 -2.83
N PRO A 103 19.48 -13.13 -3.64
CA PRO A 103 19.63 -13.01 -5.09
C PRO A 103 18.49 -12.24 -5.77
N SER A 104 17.32 -12.18 -5.12
CA SER A 104 16.14 -11.46 -5.60
C SER A 104 16.28 -9.94 -5.57
N PHE A 105 17.38 -9.38 -5.06
CA PHE A 105 17.66 -7.94 -5.17
C PHE A 105 18.64 -7.60 -6.30
N ASN A 106 19.07 -8.60 -7.07
CA ASN A 106 20.05 -8.39 -8.14
C ASN A 106 19.47 -7.64 -9.33
N ASP A 107 18.18 -7.79 -9.60
CA ASP A 107 17.44 -7.05 -10.63
C ASP A 107 16.89 -5.71 -10.14
N GLY A 108 16.91 -5.47 -8.82
CA GLY A 108 16.46 -4.23 -8.20
C GLY A 108 14.94 -4.08 -8.15
N VAL A 109 14.17 -5.15 -8.32
CA VAL A 109 12.70 -5.10 -8.26
C VAL A 109 12.18 -6.00 -7.14
N PHE A 110 11.14 -5.56 -6.45
CA PHE A 110 10.39 -6.39 -5.49
C PHE A 110 9.06 -5.72 -5.16
N SER A 111 8.18 -6.43 -4.47
CA SER A 111 6.94 -5.84 -3.96
C SER A 111 6.62 -6.26 -2.54
N MET A 112 5.85 -5.43 -1.85
CA MET A 112 5.33 -5.69 -0.50
C MET A 112 3.82 -5.64 -0.55
N VAL A 113 3.17 -6.69 -0.06
CA VAL A 113 1.71 -6.78 0.06
C VAL A 113 1.35 -6.57 1.52
N PHE A 114 0.66 -5.47 1.79
CA PHE A 114 0.10 -5.15 3.11
C PHE A 114 -1.35 -5.59 3.12
N SER A 115 -1.71 -6.48 4.03
CA SER A 115 -3.08 -6.99 4.19
C SER A 115 -3.59 -6.58 5.55
N SER A 116 -4.73 -5.87 5.61
CA SER A 116 -5.37 -5.51 6.87
C SER A 116 -6.29 -6.65 7.32
N VAL A 117 -6.10 -7.10 8.57
CA VAL A 117 -7.00 -8.07 9.21
C VAL A 117 -8.05 -7.35 10.05
N GLU A 118 -7.62 -6.30 10.76
CA GLU A 118 -8.47 -5.52 11.66
C GLU A 118 -8.32 -4.02 11.41
N GLY A 119 -9.45 -3.34 11.22
CA GLY A 119 -9.49 -1.90 11.01
C GLY A 119 -9.01 -1.43 9.63
N ASP A 120 -9.31 -0.17 9.34
CA ASP A 120 -8.77 0.53 8.17
C ASP A 120 -7.45 1.19 8.56
N MET A 121 -6.49 1.19 7.64
CA MET A 121 -5.16 1.77 7.86
C MET A 121 -4.72 2.63 6.70
N ASN A 122 -3.93 3.64 6.98
CA ASN A 122 -3.25 4.44 5.98
C ASN A 122 -1.75 4.21 6.08
N ILE A 123 -1.11 3.88 4.97
CA ILE A 123 0.35 3.90 4.85
C ILE A 123 0.73 5.36 4.61
N ALA A 124 1.22 6.02 5.64
CA ALA A 124 1.60 7.44 5.60
C ALA A 124 2.88 7.65 4.79
N SER A 125 3.85 6.73 4.94
CA SER A 125 5.07 6.74 4.14
C SER A 125 5.61 5.33 3.97
N ALA A 126 6.32 5.11 2.86
CA ALA A 126 7.10 3.92 2.60
C ALA A 126 8.30 4.34 1.73
N THR A 127 9.50 3.96 2.15
CA THR A 127 10.75 4.28 1.44
C THR A 127 11.64 3.06 1.45
N ALA A 128 12.05 2.61 0.26
CA ALA A 128 13.07 1.60 0.14
C ALA A 128 14.44 2.26 -0.03
N MET A 129 15.45 1.70 0.60
CA MET A 129 16.83 2.09 0.48
C MET A 129 17.67 0.89 0.09
N ALA A 130 18.31 0.98 -1.07
CA ALA A 130 19.21 -0.04 -1.58
C ALA A 130 20.66 0.41 -1.42
N THR A 131 21.54 -0.53 -1.11
CA THR A 131 22.98 -0.30 -0.92
C THR A 131 23.77 -1.19 -1.87
N SER A 132 24.74 -0.62 -2.59
CA SER A 132 25.71 -1.33 -3.42
C SER A 132 27.14 -0.95 -2.99
N SER A 133 28.15 -1.50 -3.67
CA SER A 133 29.55 -1.11 -3.46
C SER A 133 29.86 0.34 -3.85
N GLU A 134 29.02 0.93 -4.72
CA GLU A 134 29.23 2.27 -5.27
C GLU A 134 28.49 3.35 -4.48
N GLY A 135 27.51 2.98 -3.66
CA GLY A 135 26.74 3.94 -2.87
C GLY A 135 25.39 3.42 -2.41
N ARG A 136 24.50 4.35 -2.05
CA ARG A 136 23.14 4.09 -1.59
C ARG A 136 22.16 4.91 -2.41
N VAL A 137 20.98 4.36 -2.65
CA VAL A 137 19.87 5.05 -3.33
C VAL A 137 18.57 4.73 -2.62
N SER A 138 17.68 5.72 -2.53
CA SER A 138 16.35 5.56 -1.96
C SER A 138 15.26 5.88 -2.97
N ILE A 139 14.18 5.12 -2.94
CA ILE A 139 13.00 5.33 -3.79
C ILE A 139 11.72 5.25 -2.94
N SER A 140 10.69 5.96 -3.39
CA SER A 140 9.32 5.75 -2.93
C SER A 140 8.67 4.65 -3.79
N PRO A 141 7.78 3.82 -3.22
CA PRO A 141 7.09 2.81 -4.00
C PRO A 141 6.09 3.45 -4.96
N THR A 142 5.74 2.69 -5.97
CA THR A 142 4.51 2.91 -6.72
C THR A 142 3.41 2.02 -6.14
N VAL A 143 2.20 2.54 -6.00
CA VAL A 143 1.06 1.74 -5.57
C VAL A 143 0.70 0.81 -6.73
N GLY A 144 0.93 -0.48 -6.54
CA GLY A 144 0.49 -1.52 -7.46
C GLY A 144 -1.03 -1.62 -7.47
N GLY A 145 -1.60 -2.23 -8.51
CA GLY A 145 -3.04 -2.39 -8.62
C GLY A 145 -3.61 -2.99 -7.33
N SER A 146 -4.65 -2.37 -6.77
CA SER A 146 -5.43 -2.98 -5.70
C SER A 146 -5.91 -4.33 -6.23
N ILE A 147 -5.61 -5.42 -5.53
CA ILE A 147 -6.18 -6.72 -5.87
C ILE A 147 -7.70 -6.50 -5.73
N PRO A 148 -8.48 -6.53 -6.83
CA PRO A 148 -9.92 -6.36 -6.73
C PRO A 148 -10.41 -7.40 -5.73
N GLU A 149 -11.23 -6.98 -4.78
CA GLU A 149 -11.78 -7.89 -3.76
C GLU A 149 -12.15 -9.21 -4.45
N PRO A 150 -11.73 -10.35 -3.89
CA PRO A 150 -11.89 -11.63 -4.56
C PRO A 150 -13.34 -11.74 -4.99
N THR A 151 -13.54 -12.31 -6.18
CA THR A 151 -14.77 -12.57 -6.94
C THR A 151 -16.07 -12.86 -6.18
N SER A 152 -16.09 -12.94 -4.86
CA SER A 152 -17.22 -12.91 -3.94
C SER A 152 -18.42 -12.09 -4.42
N ILE A 153 -18.27 -10.84 -4.89
CA ILE A 153 -19.43 -10.07 -5.40
C ILE A 153 -19.96 -10.69 -6.69
N ALA A 154 -19.08 -11.09 -7.61
CA ALA A 154 -19.45 -11.78 -8.84
C ALA A 154 -20.05 -13.17 -8.56
N LEU A 155 -19.53 -13.90 -7.56
CA LEU A 155 -19.99 -15.21 -7.11
C LEU A 155 -21.33 -15.13 -6.39
N VAL A 156 -21.56 -14.10 -5.58
CA VAL A 156 -22.85 -13.80 -4.96
C VAL A 156 -23.86 -13.43 -6.05
N GLY A 157 -23.48 -12.59 -7.01
CA GLY A 157 -24.31 -12.27 -8.17
C GLY A 157 -24.68 -13.50 -9.00
N LEU A 158 -23.71 -14.35 -9.31
CA LEU A 158 -23.91 -15.63 -10.02
C LEU A 158 -24.77 -16.60 -9.21
N GLY A 159 -24.57 -16.68 -7.90
CA GLY A 159 -25.37 -17.49 -6.98
C GLY A 159 -26.84 -17.06 -6.97
N LEU A 160 -27.10 -15.76 -6.86
CA LEU A 160 -28.45 -15.19 -6.90
C LEU A 160 -29.11 -15.38 -8.28
N ALA A 161 -28.36 -15.20 -9.37
CA ALA A 161 -28.84 -15.46 -10.73
C ALA A 161 -29.20 -16.94 -10.94
N GLY A 162 -28.39 -17.86 -10.42
CA GLY A 162 -28.65 -19.30 -10.45
C GLY A 162 -29.93 -19.69 -9.70
N LEU A 163 -30.15 -19.13 -8.50
CA LEU A 163 -31.37 -19.34 -7.72
C LEU A 163 -32.63 -18.80 -8.43
N GLY A 164 -32.51 -17.66 -9.12
CA GLY A 164 -33.60 -17.09 -9.92
C GLY A 164 -34.01 -17.99 -11.10
N TRP A 165 -33.04 -18.58 -11.80
CA TRP A 165 -33.31 -19.45 -12.95
C TRP A 165 -33.89 -20.80 -12.54
N GLY A 166 -33.46 -21.36 -11.41
CA GLY A 166 -33.93 -22.65 -10.90
C GLY A 166 -35.45 -22.70 -10.65
N ARG A 167 -36.08 -21.57 -10.30
CA ARG A 167 -37.53 -21.52 -10.00
C ARG A 167 -38.43 -21.62 -11.23
N LYS A 168 -37.94 -21.32 -12.44
CA LYS A 168 -38.75 -21.35 -13.67
C LYS A 168 -38.99 -22.76 -14.24
N ARG A 169 -38.39 -23.81 -13.67
CA ARG A 169 -38.54 -25.19 -14.16
C ARG A 169 -39.58 -26.03 -13.41
N ARG A 170 -40.54 -25.43 -12.69
CA ARG A 170 -41.64 -26.21 -12.11
C ARG A 170 -42.46 -26.88 -13.22
N PHE A 171 -42.55 -28.20 -13.09
CA PHE A 171 -42.93 -29.21 -14.06
C PHE A 171 -44.26 -28.97 -14.78
N PRO A 172 -44.35 -29.33 -16.08
CA PRO A 172 -45.63 -29.44 -16.77
C PRO A 172 -46.47 -30.52 -16.07
N LYS A 173 -47.72 -30.18 -15.71
CA LYS A 173 -48.71 -31.16 -15.27
C LYS A 173 -49.05 -32.04 -16.47
N THR A 174 -48.59 -33.29 -16.46
CA THR A 174 -49.17 -34.34 -17.29
C THR A 174 -50.57 -34.64 -16.76
N ILE A 175 -51.55 -34.51 -17.66
CA ILE A 175 -52.98 -34.86 -17.46
C ILE A 175 -53.16 -36.30 -17.91
#